data_AF-Q8YTY5-F1
#
_entry.id   AF-Q8YTY5-F1
#
_cell.length_a   1.000
_cell.length_b   1.000
_cell.length_c   1.000
_cell.angle_alpha   90.00
_cell.angle_beta   90.00
_cell.angle_gamma   90.00
#
_symmetry.space_group_name_H-M   'P 1'
#
loop_
_entity.id
_entity.type
_entity.pdbx_description
1 polymer ?
#
loop_
_entity_poly.entity_id
_entity_poly.type
_entity_poly.pdbx_seq_one_letter_code
_entity_poly.pdbx_strand_id
1 'polypeptide(L)'
;MEVILETTAGDKLQVANRSTGNNFIVDVAGGQLRLPNGDAFTFKSEKPIEGITEITATNIDVNTVRVTVVGEKALPAVELFDDDTGLIFAVASKAISAQTPETPTEEKPAEEKPEEQPAAQQDDPIELVVTGEADSYGVPNASTATRTDTPLRDIPQSIQVVPQEVLRDRKVRSVNEAVQTVSGVVDGGTIYGAPSGIKTIRGFTQGFAVGGTENLRNGVPDADYIDIVPIGTIEQVEVLKGPASVLFGGVEPGGVINTITKQPLGEPYYQIAFEAGNYGYYQPSIDLSGPLTADKTVLYRLIAGYEHSNNIQTPFPPIGWKYELQELAQILGKETVSQQLIDRSSQRIEQLKQALGDRRHTLTVSVVATGEGIFWGYGQKHYSGTILEEIGLQRPRSQMGDLFYLENISEEMLSDIDGDVLFFTLWGNRAKTTLDKLQRRPLWQQLNAVQRNQVYFVGEHWHEPDIFAINAILDDLEKYLINSQKNQCDRISCRLGET
;
A
#
# COMPACT_ATOMS: atom_id res chain seq x y z
N MET A 1 -5.10 -14.85 29.12
CA MET A 1 -6.17 -13.83 29.22
C MET A 1 -6.04 -13.19 30.58
N GLU A 2 -6.17 -11.87 30.65
CA GLU A 2 -6.07 -11.13 31.90
C GLU A 2 -7.43 -10.56 32.27
N VAL A 3 -7.77 -10.61 33.56
CA VAL A 3 -8.88 -9.85 34.13
C VAL A 3 -8.25 -8.86 35.09
N ILE A 4 -8.46 -7.57 34.86
CA ILE A 4 -7.86 -6.51 35.66
C ILE A 4 -8.94 -5.90 36.54
N LEU A 5 -8.65 -5.85 37.84
CA LEU A 5 -9.45 -5.17 38.85
C LEU A 5 -8.73 -3.87 39.21
N GLU A 6 -9.05 -2.77 38.53
CA GLU A 6 -8.44 -1.46 38.80
C GLU A 6 -9.04 -0.81 40.06
N THR A 7 -8.20 -0.23 40.92
CA THR A 7 -8.67 0.50 42.12
C THR A 7 -8.47 2.00 41.93
N THR A 8 -9.42 2.82 42.41
CA THR A 8 -9.26 4.28 42.38
C THR A 8 -8.26 4.82 43.41
N ALA A 9 -7.82 4.00 44.37
CA ALA A 9 -7.08 4.44 45.56
C ALA A 9 -5.63 3.90 45.67
N GLY A 10 -5.19 2.98 44.81
CA GLY A 10 -3.82 2.43 44.86
C GLY A 10 -3.50 1.63 46.14
N ASP A 11 -4.51 1.30 46.94
CA ASP A 11 -4.36 0.49 48.15
C ASP A 11 -4.23 -0.99 47.80
N LYS A 12 -3.38 -1.71 48.56
CA LYS A 12 -3.18 -3.15 48.37
C LYS A 12 -4.44 -3.92 48.77
N LEU A 13 -5.02 -4.61 47.81
CA LEU A 13 -6.20 -5.44 48.01
C LEU A 13 -5.88 -6.69 48.83
N GLN A 14 -6.76 -7.05 49.77
CA GLN A 14 -6.63 -8.30 50.52
C GLN A 14 -7.36 -9.42 49.79
N VAL A 15 -6.59 -10.42 49.36
CA VAL A 15 -7.08 -11.49 48.49
C VAL A 15 -7.05 -12.84 49.20
N ALA A 16 -8.20 -13.52 49.22
CA ALA A 16 -8.32 -14.89 49.68
C ALA A 16 -8.78 -15.77 48.49
N ASN A 17 -7.97 -16.76 48.10
CA ASN A 17 -8.33 -17.68 47.04
C ASN A 17 -8.69 -19.07 47.58
N ARG A 18 -9.56 -19.76 46.85
CA ARG A 18 -9.93 -21.15 47.11
C ARG A 18 -10.34 -21.82 45.82
N SER A 19 -10.33 -23.15 45.83
CA SER A 19 -10.76 -23.95 44.69
C SER A 19 -11.86 -24.91 45.12
N THR A 20 -12.90 -25.07 44.31
CA THR A 20 -14.00 -26.02 44.56
C THR A 20 -14.43 -26.65 43.25
N GLY A 21 -14.15 -27.95 43.07
CA GLY A 21 -14.33 -28.61 41.78
C GLY A 21 -13.42 -28.00 40.70
N ASN A 22 -14.01 -27.60 39.56
CA ASN A 22 -13.30 -26.91 38.49
C ASN A 22 -13.34 -25.38 38.63
N ASN A 23 -13.78 -24.86 39.78
CA ASN A 23 -13.93 -23.43 40.00
C ASN A 23 -12.76 -22.91 40.82
N PHE A 24 -12.03 -21.95 40.26
CA PHE A 24 -11.11 -21.12 41.02
C PHE A 24 -11.86 -19.87 41.49
N ILE A 25 -11.89 -19.63 42.80
CA ILE A 25 -12.67 -18.58 43.44
C ILE A 25 -11.72 -17.67 44.19
N VAL A 26 -11.87 -16.37 43.99
CA VAL A 26 -11.08 -15.36 44.67
C VAL A 26 -12.03 -14.35 45.31
N ASP A 27 -11.91 -14.20 46.61
CA ASP A 27 -12.61 -13.20 47.40
C ASP A 27 -11.64 -12.05 47.69
N VAL A 28 -11.99 -10.86 47.20
CA VAL A 28 -11.23 -9.63 47.36
C VAL A 28 -11.97 -8.76 48.39
N ALA A 29 -11.38 -8.61 49.57
CA ALA A 29 -11.93 -7.78 50.63
C ALA A 29 -11.49 -6.31 50.46
N GLY A 30 -12.36 -5.38 50.85
CA GLY A 30 -12.09 -3.93 50.77
C GLY A 30 -12.61 -3.24 49.51
N GLY A 31 -13.47 -3.89 48.70
CA GLY A 31 -13.89 -3.35 47.40
C GLY A 31 -15.35 -3.64 47.05
N GLN A 32 -15.93 -2.80 46.19
CA GLN A 32 -17.27 -2.99 45.64
C GLN A 32 -17.30 -2.69 44.13
N LEU A 33 -17.87 -3.60 43.34
CA LEU A 33 -18.15 -3.38 41.92
C LEU A 33 -19.34 -2.42 41.78
N ARG A 34 -19.07 -1.20 41.30
CA ARG A 34 -20.09 -0.21 40.93
C ARG A 34 -19.83 0.30 39.52
N LEU A 35 -20.91 0.60 38.81
CA LEU A 35 -20.82 1.39 37.58
C LEU A 35 -20.56 2.87 37.94
N PRO A 36 -19.97 3.68 37.05
CA PRO A 36 -19.74 5.12 37.29
C PRO A 36 -21.01 5.94 37.62
N ASN A 37 -22.20 5.36 37.42
CA ASN A 37 -23.50 5.93 37.76
C ASN A 37 -24.02 5.49 39.15
N GLY A 38 -23.27 4.68 39.90
CA GLY A 38 -23.59 4.22 41.25
C GLY A 38 -24.38 2.91 41.35
N ASP A 39 -24.76 2.29 40.22
CA ASP A 39 -25.53 1.04 40.23
C ASP A 39 -24.66 -0.19 40.54
N ALA A 40 -25.26 -1.21 41.18
CA ALA A 40 -24.61 -2.49 41.44
C ALA A 40 -24.26 -3.20 40.13
N PHE A 41 -22.99 -3.56 39.96
CA PHE A 41 -22.48 -4.19 38.74
C PHE A 41 -22.19 -5.68 38.96
N THR A 42 -22.44 -6.49 37.94
CA THR A 42 -21.98 -7.88 37.87
C THR A 42 -21.34 -8.09 36.51
N PHE A 43 -20.07 -8.47 36.50
CA PHE A 43 -19.37 -8.86 35.29
C PHE A 43 -19.57 -10.35 35.04
N LYS A 44 -19.85 -10.72 33.79
CA LYS A 44 -19.94 -12.12 33.35
C LYS A 44 -19.44 -12.25 31.91
N SER A 45 -18.52 -13.19 31.69
CA SER A 45 -17.98 -13.56 30.37
C SER A 45 -18.12 -15.06 30.17
N GLU A 46 -18.80 -15.48 29.09
CA GLU A 46 -19.02 -16.88 28.74
C GLU A 46 -18.00 -17.35 27.69
N LYS A 47 -17.38 -18.52 27.92
CA LYS A 47 -16.34 -19.13 27.07
C LYS A 47 -15.24 -18.16 26.61
N PRO A 48 -14.54 -17.48 27.54
CA PRO A 48 -13.58 -16.44 27.16
C PRO A 48 -12.33 -16.98 26.46
N ILE A 49 -11.87 -18.19 26.83
CA ILE A 49 -10.75 -18.90 26.19
C ILE A 49 -11.03 -20.41 26.19
N GLU A 50 -10.30 -21.16 25.37
CA GLU A 50 -10.37 -22.62 25.35
C GLU A 50 -10.06 -23.22 26.74
N GLY A 51 -10.96 -24.07 27.25
CA GLY A 51 -10.84 -24.71 28.55
C GLY A 51 -11.47 -23.94 29.73
N ILE A 52 -12.02 -22.75 29.51
CA ILE A 52 -12.77 -21.96 30.51
C ILE A 52 -14.22 -21.80 30.04
N THR A 53 -15.19 -22.17 30.88
CA THR A 53 -16.62 -22.05 30.54
C THR A 53 -17.18 -20.67 30.87
N GLU A 54 -16.72 -20.06 31.97
CA GLU A 54 -17.28 -18.81 32.46
C GLU A 54 -16.31 -18.10 33.41
N ILE A 55 -16.35 -16.76 33.38
CA ILE A 55 -15.73 -15.91 34.38
C ILE A 55 -16.78 -14.91 34.88
N THR A 56 -16.95 -14.82 36.19
CA THR A 56 -17.87 -13.87 36.83
C THR A 56 -17.18 -13.05 37.90
N ALA A 57 -17.48 -11.75 37.98
CA ALA A 57 -17.14 -10.92 39.13
C ALA A 57 -18.42 -10.32 39.73
N THR A 58 -18.66 -10.60 41.01
CA THR A 58 -19.91 -10.25 41.73
C THR A 58 -19.62 -9.72 43.12
N ASN A 59 -20.38 -8.73 43.59
CA ASN A 59 -20.40 -8.36 45.00
C ASN A 59 -21.11 -9.43 45.83
N ILE A 60 -20.47 -9.94 46.88
CA ILE A 60 -21.12 -10.88 47.83
C ILE A 60 -21.76 -10.10 48.97
N ASP A 61 -21.08 -9.05 49.40
CA ASP A 61 -21.56 -8.13 50.41
C ASP A 61 -21.08 -6.71 50.08
N VAL A 62 -21.21 -5.80 51.03
CA VAL A 62 -20.88 -4.38 50.85
C VAL A 62 -19.39 -4.10 50.72
N ASN A 63 -18.52 -5.07 51.03
CA ASN A 63 -17.06 -4.87 51.07
C ASN A 63 -16.26 -6.03 50.44
N THR A 64 -16.91 -6.96 49.76
CA THR A 64 -16.25 -8.15 49.20
C THR A 64 -16.70 -8.42 47.77
N VAL A 65 -15.75 -8.40 46.84
CA VAL A 65 -15.92 -8.84 45.45
C VAL A 65 -15.45 -10.27 45.31
N ARG A 66 -16.26 -11.14 44.70
CA ARG A 66 -15.84 -12.49 44.30
C ARG A 66 -15.66 -12.58 42.81
N VAL A 67 -14.47 -13.00 42.42
CA VAL A 67 -14.15 -13.44 41.06
C VAL A 67 -14.20 -14.97 41.04
N THR A 68 -14.95 -15.54 40.10
CA THR A 68 -15.02 -17.00 39.89
C THR A 68 -14.63 -17.30 38.45
N VAL A 69 -13.63 -18.17 38.29
CA VAL A 69 -13.20 -18.72 37.00
C VAL A 69 -13.58 -20.19 36.96
N VAL A 70 -14.45 -20.56 36.01
CA VAL A 70 -14.98 -21.91 35.87
C VAL A 70 -14.27 -22.61 34.71
N GLY A 71 -13.51 -23.66 35.01
CA GLY A 71 -12.87 -24.51 34.01
C GLY A 71 -13.81 -25.57 33.43
N GLU A 72 -13.66 -25.88 32.14
CA GLU A 72 -14.55 -26.83 31.45
C GLU A 72 -14.34 -28.28 31.91
N LYS A 73 -13.08 -28.70 32.04
CA LYS A 73 -12.71 -30.09 32.35
C LYS A 73 -11.80 -30.25 33.56
N ALA A 74 -11.10 -29.19 33.96
CA ALA A 74 -10.17 -29.19 35.08
C ALA A 74 -10.14 -27.81 35.75
N LEU A 75 -9.60 -27.75 36.96
CA LEU A 75 -9.34 -26.49 37.65
C LEU A 75 -8.39 -25.60 36.80
N PRO A 76 -8.75 -24.35 36.52
CA PRO A 76 -7.92 -23.45 35.72
C PRO A 76 -6.67 -23.01 36.49
N ALA A 77 -5.59 -22.70 35.76
CA ALA A 77 -4.42 -22.06 36.36
C ALA A 77 -4.67 -20.55 36.40
N VAL A 78 -4.66 -19.99 37.60
CA VAL A 78 -4.86 -18.56 37.84
C VAL A 78 -3.69 -18.06 38.66
N GLU A 79 -2.96 -17.10 38.11
CA GLU A 79 -1.91 -16.36 38.81
C GLU A 79 -2.42 -14.96 39.15
N LEU A 80 -2.06 -14.48 40.34
CA LEU A 80 -2.49 -13.20 40.88
C LEU A 80 -1.27 -12.30 41.02
N PHE A 81 -1.36 -11.09 40.47
CA PHE A 81 -0.30 -10.09 40.54
C PHE A 81 -0.88 -8.77 41.02
N ASP A 82 -0.21 -8.13 41.98
CA ASP A 82 -0.46 -6.74 42.35
C ASP A 82 0.33 -5.83 41.38
N ASP A 83 -0.35 -4.84 40.78
CA ASP A 83 0.26 -3.76 40.01
C ASP A 83 -0.12 -2.39 40.58
N ASP A 84 0.60 -1.33 40.20
CA ASP A 84 0.36 0.05 40.65
C ASP A 84 -1.03 0.59 40.23
N THR A 85 -1.71 -0.10 39.30
CA THR A 85 -3.04 0.24 38.77
C THR A 85 -4.19 -0.64 39.31
N GLY A 86 -3.89 -1.80 39.93
CA GLY A 86 -4.91 -2.74 40.36
C GLY A 86 -4.42 -4.18 40.56
N LEU A 87 -5.35 -5.11 40.77
CA LEU A 87 -5.08 -6.55 40.90
C LEU A 87 -5.32 -7.26 39.56
N ILE A 88 -4.31 -7.91 39.02
CA ILE A 88 -4.35 -8.63 37.75
C ILE A 88 -4.53 -10.13 37.99
N PHE A 89 -5.52 -10.72 37.31
CA PHE A 89 -5.80 -12.15 37.28
C PHE A 89 -5.35 -12.71 35.93
N ALA A 90 -4.18 -13.33 35.89
CA ALA A 90 -3.72 -14.05 34.70
C ALA A 90 -4.36 -15.45 34.67
N VAL A 91 -5.29 -15.66 33.74
CA VAL A 91 -6.00 -16.94 33.57
C VAL A 91 -5.43 -17.69 32.38
N ALA A 92 -4.96 -18.91 32.65
CA ALA A 92 -4.50 -19.88 31.66
C ALA A 92 -5.22 -21.22 31.84
N SER A 93 -5.63 -21.84 30.73
CA SER A 93 -6.09 -23.22 30.78
C SER A 93 -4.88 -24.15 30.85
N LYS A 94 -4.82 -25.00 31.88
CA LYS A 94 -3.84 -26.10 31.92
C LYS A 94 -4.21 -27.11 30.84
N ALA A 95 -3.53 -27.07 29.70
CA ALA A 95 -3.50 -28.18 28.77
C ALA A 95 -2.90 -29.39 29.50
N ILE A 96 -3.61 -30.52 29.51
CA ILE A 96 -3.15 -31.76 30.13
C ILE A 96 -1.93 -32.26 29.33
N SER A 97 -0.73 -32.03 29.86
CA SER A 97 0.43 -32.87 29.55
C SER A 97 0.54 -33.92 30.65
N ALA A 98 0.36 -35.18 30.27
CA ALA A 98 0.45 -36.32 31.17
C ALA A 98 1.90 -36.51 31.64
N GLN A 99 2.15 -36.29 32.94
CA GLN A 99 3.31 -36.85 33.64
C GLN A 99 2.93 -37.33 35.05
N THR A 100 3.65 -38.38 35.45
CA THR A 100 3.41 -39.43 36.44
C THR A 100 3.26 -38.95 37.90
N PRO A 101 2.55 -39.69 38.78
CA PRO A 101 2.29 -39.26 40.16
C PRO A 101 3.51 -39.45 41.06
N GLU A 102 3.90 -38.41 41.80
CA GLU A 102 4.67 -38.55 43.04
C GLU A 102 3.74 -38.49 44.25
N THR A 103 4.05 -39.37 45.20
CA THR A 103 3.33 -39.75 46.42
C THR A 103 3.20 -38.58 47.42
N PRO A 104 2.07 -38.46 48.15
CA PRO A 104 1.87 -37.39 49.13
C PRO A 104 2.56 -37.70 50.45
N THR A 105 3.31 -36.73 50.98
CA THR A 105 3.77 -36.72 52.38
C THR A 105 2.74 -35.97 53.22
N GLU A 106 2.27 -36.66 54.25
CA GLU A 106 1.26 -36.25 55.22
C GLU A 106 1.90 -35.32 56.28
N GLU A 107 1.33 -34.13 56.51
CA GLU A 107 1.62 -33.33 57.71
C GLU A 107 0.32 -32.83 58.36
N LYS A 108 0.20 -33.12 59.65
CA LYS A 108 -0.96 -32.88 60.54
C LYS A 108 -0.98 -31.42 61.05
N PRO A 109 -2.14 -30.94 61.53
CA PRO A 109 -2.42 -29.51 61.73
C PRO A 109 -1.86 -28.96 63.04
N ALA A 110 -1.41 -27.70 63.02
CA ALA A 110 -1.06 -26.92 64.21
C ALA A 110 -2.18 -25.94 64.58
N GLU A 111 -2.40 -25.84 65.89
CA GLU A 111 -3.44 -25.18 66.66
C GLU A 111 -3.80 -23.72 66.32
N GLU A 112 -5.10 -23.44 66.42
CA GLU A 112 -5.71 -22.10 66.54
C GLU A 112 -5.18 -21.35 67.78
N LYS A 113 -4.88 -20.06 67.58
CA LYS A 113 -4.87 -19.06 68.65
C LYS A 113 -5.69 -17.86 68.16
N PRO A 114 -6.62 -17.30 68.96
CA PRO A 114 -7.49 -16.22 68.50
C PRO A 114 -6.73 -14.88 68.56
N GLU A 115 -6.62 -14.20 67.43
CA GLU A 115 -6.19 -12.80 67.37
C GLU A 115 -7.40 -11.86 67.24
N GLU A 116 -7.33 -10.78 68.00
CA GLU A 116 -8.35 -9.78 68.27
C GLU A 116 -8.84 -9.05 67.02
N GLN A 117 -10.15 -8.80 66.95
CA GLN A 117 -10.78 -7.82 66.07
C GLN A 117 -10.32 -6.39 66.42
N PRO A 118 -9.73 -5.62 65.49
CA PRO A 118 -9.77 -4.18 65.55
C PRO A 118 -11.06 -3.68 64.88
N ALA A 119 -11.69 -2.71 65.53
CA ALA A 119 -12.92 -2.07 65.13
C ALA A 119 -12.87 -1.50 63.70
N ALA A 120 -13.97 -1.69 62.96
CA ALA A 120 -14.19 -1.14 61.64
C ALA A 120 -14.11 0.39 61.66
N GLN A 121 -13.10 0.93 60.98
CA GLN A 121 -13.04 2.32 60.57
C GLN A 121 -13.78 2.43 59.23
N GLN A 122 -14.66 3.42 59.16
CA GLN A 122 -15.65 3.60 58.13
C GLN A 122 -15.02 4.34 56.95
N ASP A 123 -14.31 3.60 56.09
CA ASP A 123 -13.79 4.10 54.82
C ASP A 123 -14.80 3.79 53.69
N ASP A 124 -15.06 4.78 52.84
CA ASP A 124 -15.93 4.65 51.68
C ASP A 124 -15.37 3.59 50.70
N PRO A 125 -16.22 2.71 50.14
CA PRO A 125 -15.74 1.59 49.33
C PRO A 125 -15.06 2.06 48.04
N ILE A 126 -13.88 1.50 47.75
CA ILE A 126 -13.11 1.71 46.53
C ILE A 126 -13.94 1.22 45.33
N GLU A 127 -14.18 2.10 44.36
CA GLU A 127 -14.82 1.74 43.09
C GLU A 127 -13.83 0.98 42.22
N LEU A 128 -14.23 -0.22 41.78
CA LEU A 128 -13.46 -1.05 40.86
C LEU A 128 -14.06 -1.06 39.46
N VAL A 129 -13.29 -0.57 38.49
CA VAL A 129 -13.62 -0.62 37.06
C VAL A 129 -12.96 -1.86 36.46
N VAL A 130 -13.77 -2.71 35.81
CA VAL A 130 -13.29 -3.93 35.13
C VAL A 130 -13.29 -3.67 33.63
N THR A 131 -12.12 -3.40 33.07
CA THR A 131 -11.89 -3.33 31.62
C THR A 131 -11.27 -4.65 31.17
N GLY A 132 -11.93 -5.32 30.23
CA GLY A 132 -11.33 -6.44 29.50
C GLY A 132 -10.91 -5.95 28.13
N GLU A 133 -9.61 -5.83 27.87
CA GLU A 133 -9.11 -5.67 26.51
C GLU A 133 -9.19 -7.02 25.79
N ALA A 134 -10.16 -7.16 24.90
CA ALA A 134 -10.08 -8.12 23.82
C ALA A 134 -9.49 -7.40 22.61
N ASP A 135 -8.35 -7.86 22.10
CA ASP A 135 -7.80 -7.43 20.81
C ASP A 135 -8.85 -7.68 19.72
N SER A 136 -9.65 -6.65 19.45
CA SER A 136 -10.77 -6.69 18.54
C SER A 136 -10.43 -5.86 17.32
N TYR A 137 -10.62 -6.43 16.13
CA TYR A 137 -10.56 -5.68 14.89
C TYR A 137 -11.77 -4.73 14.70
N GLY A 138 -12.65 -4.63 15.70
CA GLY A 138 -13.80 -3.75 15.69
C GLY A 138 -13.43 -2.31 16.04
N VAL A 139 -13.44 -1.42 15.06
CA VAL A 139 -13.32 0.03 15.29
C VAL A 139 -14.72 0.60 15.59
N PRO A 140 -14.91 1.36 16.68
CA PRO A 140 -16.24 1.87 17.05
C PRO A 140 -16.67 3.09 16.24
N ASN A 141 -15.71 3.90 15.75
CA ASN A 141 -15.98 5.16 15.08
C ASN A 141 -15.31 5.25 13.70
N ALA A 142 -15.81 6.14 12.86
CA ALA A 142 -15.16 6.53 11.61
C ALA A 142 -15.45 8.00 11.27
N SER A 143 -14.56 8.62 10.50
CA SER A 143 -14.65 10.04 10.18
C SER A 143 -15.10 10.33 8.75
N THR A 144 -14.91 9.38 7.82
CA THR A 144 -15.07 9.62 6.39
C THR A 144 -16.50 9.97 5.98
N ALA A 145 -17.50 9.31 6.56
CA ALA A 145 -18.89 9.49 6.13
C ALA A 145 -19.55 10.79 6.62
N THR A 146 -18.97 11.46 7.63
CA THR A 146 -19.61 12.60 8.30
C THR A 146 -18.66 13.80 8.48
N ARG A 147 -17.37 13.63 8.19
CA ARG A 147 -16.28 14.58 8.48
C ARG A 147 -16.10 14.87 9.97
N THR A 148 -16.65 14.02 10.83
CA THR A 148 -16.55 14.08 12.29
C THR A 148 -16.32 12.67 12.82
N ASP A 149 -15.60 12.51 13.94
CA ASP A 149 -15.46 11.20 14.56
C ASP A 149 -16.83 10.71 15.06
N THR A 150 -17.43 9.77 14.33
CA THR A 150 -18.84 9.39 14.51
C THR A 150 -18.94 7.88 14.75
N PRO A 151 -19.72 7.43 15.75
CA PRO A 151 -19.97 6.02 15.95
C PRO A 151 -20.51 5.34 14.69
N LEU A 152 -19.95 4.19 14.33
CA LEU A 152 -20.34 3.46 13.11
C LEU A 152 -21.85 3.16 13.04
N ARG A 153 -22.48 2.94 14.20
CA ARG A 153 -23.92 2.70 14.31
C ARG A 153 -24.77 3.91 13.88
N ASP A 154 -24.23 5.10 14.04
CA ASP A 154 -24.96 6.35 13.81
C ASP A 154 -24.69 6.91 12.39
N ILE A 155 -23.80 6.26 11.61
CA ILE A 155 -23.50 6.62 10.23
C ILE A 155 -24.54 5.96 9.29
N PRO A 156 -25.35 6.74 8.54
CA PRO A 156 -26.40 6.21 7.66
C PRO A 156 -25.86 5.79 6.28
N GLN A 157 -24.59 5.39 6.20
CA GLN A 157 -23.92 4.94 4.98
C GLN A 157 -23.12 3.68 5.25
N SER A 158 -22.87 2.89 4.20
CA SER A 158 -22.05 1.69 4.31
C SER A 158 -20.58 2.08 4.32
N ILE A 159 -19.99 2.10 5.51
CA ILE A 159 -18.57 2.33 5.75
C ILE A 159 -17.93 1.04 6.30
N GLN A 160 -16.68 0.80 5.94
CA GLN A 160 -15.90 -0.29 6.51
C GLN A 160 -14.51 0.23 6.86
N VAL A 161 -14.06 -0.09 8.06
CA VAL A 161 -12.76 0.35 8.59
C VAL A 161 -11.82 -0.85 8.62
N VAL A 162 -10.61 -0.66 8.11
CA VAL A 162 -9.49 -1.59 8.25
C VAL A 162 -8.55 -1.00 9.31
N PRO A 163 -8.57 -1.51 10.55
CA PRO A 163 -7.79 -0.96 11.65
C PRO A 163 -6.30 -1.29 11.55
N GLN A 164 -5.49 -0.60 12.35
CA GLN A 164 -4.04 -0.77 12.39
C GLN A 164 -3.63 -2.21 12.72
N GLU A 165 -4.38 -2.88 13.58
CA GLU A 165 -4.16 -4.26 14.02
C GLU A 165 -4.27 -5.21 12.83
N VAL A 166 -5.30 -5.03 11.99
CA VAL A 166 -5.45 -5.82 10.76
C VAL A 166 -4.32 -5.53 9.77
N LEU A 167 -3.89 -4.27 9.64
CA LEU A 167 -2.75 -3.93 8.77
C LEU A 167 -1.46 -4.63 9.23
N ARG A 168 -1.21 -4.63 10.55
CA ARG A 168 -0.05 -5.25 11.19
C ARG A 168 -0.07 -6.77 11.08
N ASP A 169 -1.18 -7.40 11.46
CA ASP A 169 -1.32 -8.86 11.52
C ASP A 169 -1.29 -9.50 10.13
N ARG A 170 -1.89 -8.84 9.13
CA ARG A 170 -1.83 -9.29 7.73
C ARG A 170 -0.52 -8.92 7.03
N LYS A 171 0.37 -8.16 7.67
CA LYS A 171 1.61 -7.66 7.05
C LYS A 171 1.35 -6.92 5.73
N VAL A 172 0.31 -6.11 5.73
CA VAL A 172 -0.09 -5.30 4.58
C VAL A 172 1.03 -4.34 4.21
N ARG A 173 1.35 -4.26 2.92
CA ARG A 173 2.42 -3.40 2.39
C ARG A 173 1.92 -2.15 1.69
N SER A 174 0.69 -2.16 1.20
CA SER A 174 0.07 -1.02 0.53
C SER A 174 -1.40 -0.86 0.89
N VAL A 175 -1.94 0.34 0.68
CA VAL A 175 -3.38 0.61 0.85
C VAL A 175 -4.21 -0.30 -0.06
N ASN A 176 -3.67 -0.62 -1.23
CA ASN A 176 -4.31 -1.52 -2.17
C ASN A 176 -4.49 -2.93 -1.64
N GLU A 177 -3.52 -3.44 -0.87
CA GLU A 177 -3.62 -4.72 -0.18
C GLU A 177 -4.52 -4.63 1.07
N ALA A 178 -4.51 -3.49 1.76
CA ALA A 178 -5.37 -3.24 2.93
C ALA A 178 -6.84 -3.47 2.60
N VAL A 179 -7.30 -2.91 1.46
CA VAL A 179 -8.71 -2.93 1.07
C VAL A 179 -9.16 -4.22 0.38
N GLN A 180 -8.28 -5.20 0.15
CA GLN A 180 -8.65 -6.47 -0.50
C GLN A 180 -9.68 -7.30 0.29
N THR A 181 -9.70 -7.15 1.63
CA THR A 181 -10.65 -7.83 2.50
C THR A 181 -11.94 -7.02 2.72
N VAL A 182 -12.04 -5.84 2.12
CA VAL A 182 -13.23 -4.98 2.23
C VAL A 182 -14.28 -5.49 1.25
N SER A 183 -15.45 -5.83 1.77
CA SER A 183 -16.56 -6.34 0.97
C SER A 183 -16.94 -5.37 -0.17
N GLY A 184 -17.16 -5.87 -1.38
CA GLY A 184 -17.55 -5.03 -2.52
C GLY A 184 -16.44 -4.14 -3.08
N VAL A 185 -15.21 -4.27 -2.59
CA VAL A 185 -13.99 -3.76 -3.22
C VAL A 185 -13.32 -4.93 -3.93
N VAL A 186 -13.04 -4.77 -5.23
CA VAL A 186 -12.29 -5.75 -6.02
C VAL A 186 -11.16 -5.06 -6.75
N ASP A 187 -10.08 -5.79 -7.04
CA ASP A 187 -9.02 -5.26 -7.90
C ASP A 187 -9.59 -5.05 -9.31
N GLY A 188 -9.35 -3.87 -9.88
CA GLY A 188 -9.73 -3.56 -11.25
C GLY A 188 -8.97 -4.38 -12.28
N GLY A 189 -7.83 -4.97 -11.89
CA GLY A 189 -6.95 -5.76 -12.74
C GLY A 189 -6.28 -4.94 -13.85
N THR A 190 -5.16 -5.43 -14.36
CA THR A 190 -4.64 -5.02 -15.69
C THR A 190 -5.01 -6.05 -16.75
N ILE A 191 -4.77 -5.71 -18.02
CA ILE A 191 -4.89 -6.60 -19.20
C ILE A 191 -4.11 -7.93 -19.03
N TYR A 192 -3.16 -8.00 -18.09
CA TYR A 192 -2.32 -9.16 -17.81
C TYR A 192 -2.61 -9.82 -16.44
N GLY A 193 -3.69 -9.42 -15.76
CA GLY A 193 -4.09 -10.02 -14.48
C GLY A 193 -3.19 -9.65 -13.28
N ALA A 194 -2.25 -8.72 -13.46
CA ALA A 194 -1.46 -8.17 -12.37
C ALA A 194 -2.31 -7.21 -11.51
N PRO A 195 -2.17 -7.20 -10.17
CA PRO A 195 -2.76 -6.17 -9.31
C PRO A 195 -2.33 -4.80 -9.82
N SER A 196 -3.30 -4.04 -10.32
CA SER A 196 -3.03 -2.80 -11.08
C SER A 196 -2.89 -1.57 -10.19
N GLY A 197 -3.11 -1.74 -8.89
CA GLY A 197 -3.44 -0.67 -7.97
C GLY A 197 -4.88 -0.19 -8.12
N ILE A 198 -5.48 -0.23 -9.32
CA ILE A 198 -6.87 0.20 -9.55
C ILE A 198 -7.85 -0.62 -8.70
N LYS A 199 -8.80 0.05 -8.05
CA LYS A 199 -9.86 -0.57 -7.26
C LYS A 199 -11.21 -0.32 -7.91
N THR A 200 -12.10 -1.28 -7.78
CA THR A 200 -13.50 -1.17 -8.21
C THR A 200 -14.38 -1.34 -6.99
N ILE A 201 -15.21 -0.35 -6.70
CA ILE A 201 -16.13 -0.37 -5.56
C ILE A 201 -17.55 -0.47 -6.10
N ARG A 202 -18.30 -1.50 -5.68
CA ARG A 202 -19.67 -1.78 -6.17
C ARG A 202 -19.79 -1.82 -7.72
N GLY A 203 -18.76 -2.28 -8.41
CA GLY A 203 -18.75 -2.39 -9.88
C GLY A 203 -18.35 -1.11 -10.63
N PHE A 204 -18.04 -0.03 -9.92
CA PHE A 204 -17.52 1.21 -10.50
C PHE A 204 -16.02 1.31 -10.27
N THR A 205 -15.26 1.31 -11.36
CA THR A 205 -13.82 1.54 -11.33
C THR A 205 -13.56 2.90 -10.73
N GLN A 206 -12.70 2.94 -9.71
CA GLN A 206 -12.22 4.17 -9.12
C GLN A 206 -11.18 4.74 -10.09
N GLY A 207 -11.34 6.01 -10.47
CA GLY A 207 -10.43 6.78 -11.30
C GLY A 207 -9.05 6.90 -10.64
N PHE A 208 -8.13 6.08 -11.13
CA PHE A 208 -6.73 6.06 -10.71
C PHE A 208 -5.85 7.04 -11.50
N ALA A 209 -6.47 7.97 -12.24
CA ALA A 209 -5.73 8.97 -13.00
C ALA A 209 -5.08 9.96 -12.04
N VAL A 210 -3.90 10.48 -12.42
CA VAL A 210 -3.31 11.67 -11.79
C VAL A 210 -4.38 12.76 -11.74
N GLY A 211 -4.74 13.21 -10.53
CA GLY A 211 -5.83 14.16 -10.31
C GLY A 211 -7.19 13.56 -9.94
N GLY A 212 -7.29 12.25 -9.69
CA GLY A 212 -8.46 11.63 -9.04
C GLY A 212 -8.74 12.25 -7.66
N THR A 213 -10.02 12.37 -7.31
CA THR A 213 -10.48 12.96 -6.03
C THR A 213 -11.14 11.95 -5.07
N GLU A 214 -11.20 10.68 -5.48
CA GLU A 214 -11.80 9.56 -4.76
C GLU A 214 -10.88 8.95 -3.69
N ASN A 215 -9.57 9.18 -3.79
CA ASN A 215 -8.61 8.84 -2.76
C ASN A 215 -8.47 10.03 -1.82
N LEU A 216 -8.66 9.76 -0.54
CA LEU A 216 -8.60 10.78 0.50
C LEU A 216 -7.48 10.45 1.47
N ARG A 217 -6.83 11.50 1.97
CA ARG A 217 -5.93 11.44 3.11
C ARG A 217 -6.45 12.39 4.17
N ASN A 218 -6.80 11.84 5.32
CA ASN A 218 -7.45 12.58 6.41
C ASN A 218 -8.67 13.41 5.93
N GLY A 219 -9.46 12.85 5.01
CA GLY A 219 -10.67 13.48 4.48
C GLY A 219 -10.45 14.61 3.45
N VAL A 220 -9.22 14.78 2.97
CA VAL A 220 -8.86 15.70 1.88
C VAL A 220 -8.47 14.88 0.65
N PRO A 221 -8.91 15.25 -0.56
CA PRO A 221 -8.45 14.62 -1.79
C PRO A 221 -6.94 14.57 -1.87
N ASP A 222 -6.40 13.36 -2.01
CA ASP A 222 -4.99 13.11 -2.21
C ASP A 222 -4.82 12.69 -3.68
N ALA A 223 -4.31 13.63 -4.48
CA ALA A 223 -4.08 13.43 -5.91
C ALA A 223 -2.83 12.58 -6.18
N ASP A 224 -2.05 12.26 -5.14
CA ASP A 224 -0.91 11.36 -5.23
C ASP A 224 -1.39 9.90 -5.36
N TYR A 225 -0.58 9.10 -6.07
CA TYR A 225 -0.85 7.68 -6.29
C TYR A 225 -0.95 6.96 -4.94
N ILE A 226 -2.04 6.23 -4.67
CA ILE A 226 -2.36 5.59 -3.36
C ILE A 226 -1.25 4.64 -2.84
N ASP A 227 -0.37 4.16 -3.73
CA ASP A 227 0.76 3.29 -3.37
C ASP A 227 2.01 4.05 -2.93
N ILE A 228 2.03 5.39 -2.97
CA ILE A 228 3.17 6.20 -2.52
C ILE A 228 3.11 6.43 -0.99
N VAL A 229 1.93 6.34 -0.37
CA VAL A 229 1.79 6.53 1.08
C VAL A 229 2.33 5.29 1.80
N PRO A 230 3.42 5.41 2.59
CA PRO A 230 3.98 4.25 3.27
C PRO A 230 2.98 3.72 4.29
N ILE A 231 2.64 2.43 4.19
CA ILE A 231 1.63 1.79 5.06
C ILE A 231 1.92 1.98 6.55
N GLY A 232 3.20 2.08 6.93
CA GLY A 232 3.64 2.32 8.31
C GLY A 232 3.20 3.67 8.88
N THR A 233 2.75 4.62 8.05
CA THR A 233 2.23 5.94 8.46
C THR A 233 0.72 5.96 8.68
N ILE A 234 0.04 4.87 8.32
CA ILE A 234 -1.42 4.77 8.35
C ILE A 234 -1.85 4.16 9.68
N GLU A 235 -2.84 4.79 10.30
CA GLU A 235 -3.55 4.29 11.48
C GLU A 235 -4.66 3.35 11.03
N GLN A 236 -5.50 3.79 10.10
CA GLN A 236 -6.59 2.99 9.57
C GLN A 236 -6.96 3.39 8.14
N VAL A 237 -7.59 2.47 7.41
CA VAL A 237 -8.16 2.74 6.08
C VAL A 237 -9.68 2.64 6.17
N GLU A 238 -10.37 3.71 5.80
CA GLU A 238 -11.83 3.79 5.79
C GLU A 238 -12.35 3.74 4.35
N VAL A 239 -13.28 2.82 4.07
CA VAL A 239 -13.91 2.69 2.75
C VAL A 239 -15.38 3.04 2.85
N LEU A 240 -15.75 4.19 2.31
CA LEU A 240 -17.13 4.64 2.20
C LEU A 240 -17.70 4.18 0.86
N LYS A 241 -18.75 3.36 0.89
CA LYS A 241 -19.33 2.74 -0.31
C LYS A 241 -20.55 3.50 -0.81
N GLY A 242 -20.56 3.83 -2.09
CA GLY A 242 -21.63 4.54 -2.79
C GLY A 242 -21.36 6.03 -2.96
N PRO A 243 -22.31 6.77 -3.56
CA PRO A 243 -22.11 8.19 -3.89
C PRO A 243 -21.80 9.03 -2.65
N ALA A 244 -20.68 9.76 -2.69
CA ALA A 244 -20.21 10.62 -1.60
C ALA A 244 -19.93 12.06 -2.06
N SER A 245 -20.50 12.47 -3.21
CA SER A 245 -20.24 13.76 -3.86
C SER A 245 -20.68 14.98 -3.04
N VAL A 246 -21.67 14.80 -2.16
CA VAL A 246 -22.11 15.86 -1.22
C VAL A 246 -20.98 16.28 -0.28
N LEU A 247 -20.10 15.35 0.10
CA LEU A 247 -19.01 15.60 1.06
C LEU A 247 -17.68 15.90 0.36
N PHE A 248 -17.42 15.24 -0.77
CA PHE A 248 -16.09 15.21 -1.40
C PHE A 248 -16.05 15.76 -2.83
N GLY A 249 -17.18 16.22 -3.39
CA GLY A 249 -17.21 16.81 -4.73
C GLY A 249 -17.25 15.76 -5.84
N GLY A 250 -16.39 15.90 -6.86
CA GLY A 250 -16.41 15.10 -8.07
C GLY A 250 -15.85 13.68 -7.92
N VAL A 251 -16.48 12.85 -7.09
CA VAL A 251 -16.06 11.46 -6.83
C VAL A 251 -16.89 10.43 -7.62
N GLU A 252 -16.29 9.28 -7.89
CA GLU A 252 -16.95 8.16 -8.55
C GLU A 252 -18.13 7.61 -7.70
N PRO A 253 -19.21 7.11 -8.32
CA PRO A 253 -20.40 6.65 -7.59
C PRO A 253 -20.15 5.36 -6.80
N GLY A 254 -19.01 4.69 -7.02
CA GLY A 254 -18.59 3.50 -6.29
C GLY A 254 -18.29 3.79 -4.82
N GLY A 255 -17.72 4.95 -4.50
CA GLY A 255 -17.29 5.26 -3.14
C GLY A 255 -16.06 6.17 -3.09
N VAL A 256 -15.49 6.24 -1.90
CA VAL A 256 -14.18 6.85 -1.65
C VAL A 256 -13.37 5.96 -0.70
N ILE A 257 -12.05 6.01 -0.83
CA ILE A 257 -11.11 5.35 0.07
C ILE A 257 -10.37 6.46 0.81
N ASN A 258 -10.44 6.46 2.14
CA ASN A 258 -9.79 7.45 2.98
C ASN A 258 -8.72 6.79 3.85
N THR A 259 -7.51 7.31 3.78
CA THR A 259 -6.38 6.90 4.63
C THR A 259 -6.29 7.85 5.81
N ILE A 260 -6.36 7.30 7.02
CA ILE A 260 -6.20 8.06 8.25
C ILE A 260 -4.76 7.89 8.72
N THR A 261 -4.02 8.99 8.85
CA THR A 261 -2.63 8.94 9.29
C THR A 261 -2.54 8.89 10.80
N LYS A 262 -1.53 8.15 11.26
CA LYS A 262 -1.03 8.15 12.64
C LYS A 262 -0.82 9.57 13.18
N GLN A 263 -1.31 9.83 14.39
CA GLN A 263 -1.19 11.13 15.07
C GLN A 263 -0.15 11.08 16.20
N PRO A 264 0.42 12.24 16.61
CA PRO A 264 1.26 12.33 17.80
C PRO A 264 0.55 11.85 19.07
N LEU A 265 1.29 11.12 19.92
CA LEU A 265 0.80 10.57 21.18
C LEU A 265 1.21 11.44 22.37
N GLY A 266 0.34 11.50 23.38
CA GLY A 266 0.59 12.23 24.63
C GLY A 266 1.61 11.53 25.55
N GLU A 267 1.78 10.22 25.37
CA GLU A 267 2.81 9.42 26.04
C GLU A 267 3.95 9.07 25.08
N PRO A 268 5.19 8.95 25.57
CA PRO A 268 6.31 8.49 24.77
C PRO A 268 6.08 7.10 24.16
N TYR A 269 6.29 6.99 22.86
CA TYR A 269 6.17 5.76 22.09
C TYR A 269 7.40 5.57 21.20
N TYR A 270 7.98 4.38 21.21
CA TYR A 270 9.17 4.07 20.43
C TYR A 270 9.06 2.67 19.85
N GLN A 271 9.09 2.58 18.52
CA GLN A 271 9.11 1.31 17.81
C GLN A 271 10.25 1.30 16.80
N ILE A 272 10.99 0.19 16.79
CA ILE A 272 11.94 -0.16 15.74
C ILE A 272 11.48 -1.50 15.17
N ALA A 273 11.41 -1.59 13.84
CA ALA A 273 11.04 -2.82 13.16
C ALA A 273 11.99 -3.10 12.00
N PHE A 274 12.19 -4.38 11.71
CA PHE A 274 12.95 -4.85 10.58
C PHE A 274 12.19 -6.01 9.93
N GLU A 275 11.92 -5.89 8.63
CA GLU A 275 11.32 -6.95 7.85
C GLU A 275 12.29 -7.43 6.76
N ALA A 276 12.27 -8.72 6.46
CA ALA A 276 13.07 -9.33 5.40
C ALA A 276 12.25 -10.40 4.68
N GLY A 277 12.55 -10.65 3.40
CA GLY A 277 11.77 -11.55 2.56
C GLY A 277 12.52 -12.05 1.33
N ASN A 278 11.78 -12.66 0.43
CA ASN A 278 12.27 -13.12 -0.87
C ASN A 278 12.57 -11.94 -1.82
N TYR A 279 13.22 -12.25 -2.94
CA TYR A 279 13.58 -11.26 -3.98
C TYR A 279 14.38 -10.07 -3.41
N GLY A 280 15.32 -10.32 -2.51
CA GLY A 280 16.12 -9.27 -1.89
C GLY A 280 15.33 -8.31 -1.00
N TYR A 281 14.09 -8.63 -0.60
CA TYR A 281 13.28 -7.73 0.21
C TYR A 281 13.88 -7.49 1.60
N TYR A 282 14.10 -6.24 1.97
CA TYR A 282 14.36 -5.82 3.35
C TYR A 282 13.82 -4.42 3.63
N GLN A 283 13.29 -4.22 4.84
CA GLN A 283 12.70 -2.96 5.26
C GLN A 283 12.96 -2.65 6.74
N PRO A 284 14.02 -1.90 7.08
CA PRO A 284 14.13 -1.25 8.39
C PRO A 284 13.15 -0.07 8.51
N SER A 285 12.54 0.08 9.69
CA SER A 285 11.66 1.21 10.00
C SER A 285 11.70 1.62 11.48
N ILE A 286 11.36 2.88 11.73
CA ILE A 286 11.22 3.50 13.04
C ILE A 286 9.91 4.31 13.11
N ASP A 287 9.25 4.27 14.26
CA ASP A 287 8.07 5.10 14.61
C ASP A 287 8.26 5.62 16.04
N LEU A 288 8.49 6.92 16.16
CA LEU A 288 8.78 7.60 17.42
C LEU A 288 7.73 8.66 17.66
N SER A 289 7.13 8.70 18.85
CA SER A 289 6.15 9.72 19.21
C SER A 289 6.24 10.09 20.68
N GLY A 290 5.67 11.23 21.05
CA GLY A 290 5.56 11.66 22.43
C GLY A 290 5.44 13.17 22.58
N PRO A 291 5.43 13.67 23.82
CA PRO A 291 5.42 15.09 24.12
C PRO A 291 6.81 15.72 23.94
N LEU A 292 6.85 16.93 23.35
CA LEU A 292 8.03 17.80 23.27
C LEU A 292 8.13 18.76 24.46
N THR A 293 7.04 18.95 25.20
CA THR A 293 6.96 19.86 26.34
C THR A 293 6.47 19.11 27.60
N ALA A 294 6.88 19.58 28.79
CA ALA A 294 6.53 18.93 30.05
C ALA A 294 5.03 18.96 30.37
N ASP A 295 4.31 19.95 29.84
CA ASP A 295 2.85 20.11 29.95
C ASP A 295 2.08 19.34 28.87
N LYS A 296 2.76 18.59 28.00
CA LYS A 296 2.18 17.77 26.91
C LYS A 296 1.30 18.54 25.91
N THR A 297 1.51 19.85 25.77
CA THR A 297 0.76 20.71 24.83
C THR A 297 1.31 20.67 23.40
N VAL A 298 2.60 20.34 23.24
CA VAL A 298 3.24 20.14 21.93
C VAL A 298 3.68 18.69 21.82
N LEU A 299 3.20 17.98 20.81
CA LEU A 299 3.47 16.57 20.57
C LEU A 299 4.21 16.39 19.24
N TYR A 300 4.98 15.31 19.11
CA TYR A 300 5.65 14.94 17.86
C TYR A 300 5.33 13.50 17.46
N ARG A 301 5.44 13.23 16.15
CA ARG A 301 5.55 11.88 15.60
C ARG A 301 6.51 11.87 14.42
N LEU A 302 7.49 10.98 14.45
CA LEU A 302 8.48 10.76 13.40
C LEU A 302 8.42 9.31 12.97
N ILE A 303 8.07 9.08 11.71
CA ILE A 303 8.04 7.77 11.10
C ILE A 303 9.02 7.79 9.94
N ALA A 304 9.94 6.84 9.91
CA ALA A 304 10.89 6.70 8.82
C ALA A 304 11.09 5.22 8.50
N GLY A 305 11.21 4.91 7.21
CA GLY A 305 11.46 3.55 6.74
C GLY A 305 12.26 3.60 5.45
N TYR A 306 13.00 2.54 5.21
CA TYR A 306 13.67 2.29 3.94
C TYR A 306 13.23 0.92 3.47
N GLU A 307 12.67 0.83 2.27
CA GLU A 307 12.32 -0.45 1.64
C GLU A 307 13.27 -0.70 0.48
N HIS A 308 13.78 -1.92 0.39
CA HIS A 308 14.45 -2.41 -0.80
C HIS A 308 13.84 -3.75 -1.20
N SER A 309 13.61 -3.92 -2.49
CA SER A 309 13.27 -5.21 -3.09
C SER A 309 13.75 -5.25 -4.53
N ASN A 310 14.10 -6.46 -5.00
CA ASN A 310 14.38 -6.72 -6.41
C ASN A 310 13.03 -6.89 -7.12
N ASN A 311 12.28 -5.79 -7.21
CA ASN A 311 11.05 -5.72 -8.00
C ASN A 311 11.36 -5.14 -9.39
N ILE A 312 10.51 -5.42 -10.36
CA ILE A 312 10.52 -4.72 -11.65
C ILE A 312 9.59 -3.52 -11.50
N GLN A 313 9.90 -2.59 -10.60
CA GLN A 313 9.36 -1.25 -10.72
C GLN A 313 10.29 -0.49 -11.65
N THR A 314 9.96 -0.47 -12.93
CA THR A 314 10.59 0.45 -13.86
C THR A 314 10.15 1.86 -13.46
N PRO A 315 11.06 2.74 -13.01
CA PRO A 315 10.66 4.12 -12.74
C PRO A 315 10.12 4.74 -14.03
N PHE A 316 9.22 5.71 -13.92
CA PHE A 316 8.84 6.53 -15.06
C PHE A 316 9.49 7.92 -14.94
N PRO A 317 10.27 8.40 -15.94
CA PRO A 317 10.60 7.70 -17.17
C PRO A 317 11.59 6.54 -16.94
N PRO A 318 11.48 5.47 -17.75
CA PRO A 318 12.32 4.28 -17.62
C PRO A 318 13.81 4.57 -17.79
N ILE A 319 14.63 3.87 -17.00
CA ILE A 319 16.09 4.05 -16.94
C ILE A 319 16.79 3.59 -18.25
N GLY A 320 16.06 2.92 -19.14
CA GLY A 320 16.48 2.55 -20.49
C GLY A 320 16.43 1.04 -20.73
N TRP A 321 16.26 0.64 -21.99
CA TRP A 321 15.99 -0.76 -22.37
C TRP A 321 17.07 -1.75 -21.93
N LYS A 322 18.35 -1.34 -21.91
CA LYS A 322 19.46 -2.21 -21.48
C LYS A 322 19.35 -2.54 -19.98
N TYR A 323 19.01 -1.55 -19.17
CA TYR A 323 18.84 -1.70 -17.73
C TYR A 323 17.66 -2.63 -17.43
N GLU A 324 16.51 -2.39 -18.06
CA GLU A 324 15.32 -3.24 -17.90
C GLU A 324 15.61 -4.70 -18.27
N LEU A 325 16.32 -4.94 -19.38
CA LEU A 325 16.71 -6.28 -19.80
C LEU A 325 17.71 -6.95 -18.84
N GLN A 326 18.59 -6.17 -18.20
CA GLN A 326 19.55 -6.68 -17.21
C GLN A 326 18.86 -7.05 -15.89
N GLU A 327 17.98 -6.20 -15.38
CA GLU A 327 17.18 -6.46 -14.17
C GLU A 327 16.30 -7.72 -14.34
N LEU A 328 15.56 -7.80 -15.44
CA LEU A 328 14.78 -9.00 -15.79
C LEU A 328 15.65 -10.25 -15.85
N ALA A 329 16.85 -10.14 -16.43
CA ALA A 329 17.75 -11.27 -16.55
C ALA A 329 18.35 -11.71 -15.22
N GLN A 330 18.64 -10.79 -14.31
CA GLN A 330 19.10 -11.12 -12.97
C GLN A 330 18.02 -11.88 -12.19
N ILE A 331 16.76 -11.45 -12.31
CA ILE A 331 15.61 -12.14 -11.68
C ILE A 331 15.44 -13.55 -12.24
N LEU A 332 15.66 -13.73 -13.55
CA LEU A 332 15.47 -15.01 -14.24
C LEU A 332 16.72 -15.91 -14.24
N GLY A 333 17.85 -15.46 -13.70
CA GLY A 333 19.15 -16.16 -13.79
C GLY A 333 19.63 -16.35 -15.25
N LYS A 334 19.45 -15.32 -16.08
CA LYS A 334 19.74 -15.31 -17.53
C LYS A 334 20.68 -14.17 -17.94
N GLU A 335 21.58 -13.75 -17.07
CA GLU A 335 22.48 -12.62 -17.25
C GLU A 335 23.36 -12.79 -18.50
N THR A 336 23.86 -14.01 -18.76
CA THR A 336 24.63 -14.31 -19.98
C THR A 336 23.82 -14.09 -21.26
N VAL A 337 22.53 -14.45 -21.25
CA VAL A 337 21.64 -14.28 -22.41
C VAL A 337 21.36 -12.78 -22.63
N SER A 338 21.10 -12.04 -21.56
CA SER A 338 20.92 -10.59 -21.62
C SER A 338 22.15 -9.90 -22.21
N GLN A 339 23.36 -10.23 -21.74
CA GLN A 339 24.59 -9.67 -22.30
C GLN A 339 24.74 -9.98 -23.79
N GLN A 340 24.49 -11.21 -24.23
CA GLN A 340 24.54 -11.58 -25.64
C GLN A 340 23.56 -10.79 -26.51
N LEU A 341 22.35 -10.51 -26.00
CA LEU A 341 21.34 -9.72 -26.68
C LEU A 341 21.74 -8.24 -26.79
N ILE A 342 22.31 -7.68 -25.73
CA ILE A 342 22.83 -6.30 -25.70
C ILE A 342 24.01 -6.16 -26.67
N ASP A 343 24.95 -7.10 -26.67
CA ASP A 343 26.11 -7.10 -27.55
C ASP A 343 25.69 -7.16 -29.02
N ARG A 344 24.73 -8.05 -29.36
CA ARG A 344 24.19 -8.16 -30.71
C ARG A 344 23.54 -6.85 -31.17
N SER A 345 22.72 -6.23 -30.32
CA SER A 345 22.04 -4.98 -30.66
C SER A 345 23.04 -3.83 -30.84
N SER A 346 24.08 -3.78 -30.00
CA SER A 346 25.16 -2.80 -30.09
C SER A 346 25.96 -2.96 -31.39
N GLN A 347 26.24 -4.19 -31.83
CA GLN A 347 26.87 -4.47 -33.13
C GLN A 347 26.02 -3.96 -34.30
N ARG A 348 24.69 -4.17 -34.25
CA ARG A 348 23.77 -3.65 -35.29
C ARG A 348 23.75 -2.13 -35.33
N ILE A 349 23.78 -1.47 -34.17
CA ILE A 349 23.88 0.00 -34.07
C ILE A 349 25.18 0.50 -34.71
N GLU A 350 26.31 -0.16 -34.47
CA GLU A 350 27.57 0.20 -35.12
C GLU A 350 27.56 -0.02 -36.63
N GLN A 351 26.91 -1.08 -37.12
CA GLN A 351 26.71 -1.29 -38.56
C GLN A 351 25.87 -0.17 -39.18
N LEU A 352 24.79 0.26 -38.52
CA LEU A 352 23.97 1.39 -38.97
C LEU A 352 24.75 2.71 -38.95
N LYS A 353 25.55 2.96 -37.92
CA LYS A 353 26.44 4.12 -37.84
C LYS A 353 27.40 4.19 -39.02
N GLN A 354 28.02 3.06 -39.36
CA GLN A 354 28.94 2.96 -40.50
C GLN A 354 28.20 3.18 -41.83
N ALA A 355 27.02 2.58 -41.98
CA ALA A 355 26.21 2.72 -43.20
C ALA A 355 25.67 4.14 -43.41
N LEU A 356 25.35 4.86 -42.33
CA LEU A 356 24.90 6.26 -42.38
C LEU A 356 26.06 7.24 -42.60
N GLY A 357 27.26 6.94 -42.07
CA GLY A 357 28.41 7.85 -42.11
C GLY A 357 28.06 9.23 -41.53
N ASP A 358 28.51 10.29 -42.18
CA ASP A 358 28.28 11.68 -41.74
C ASP A 358 26.81 12.10 -41.76
N ARG A 359 25.95 11.38 -42.51
CA ARG A 359 24.51 11.69 -42.58
C ARG A 359 23.85 11.60 -41.21
N ARG A 360 24.37 10.81 -40.27
CA ARG A 360 23.81 10.74 -38.92
C ARG A 360 23.82 12.11 -38.22
N HIS A 361 24.82 12.95 -38.51
CA HIS A 361 24.95 14.27 -37.88
C HIS A 361 24.16 15.38 -38.57
N THR A 362 23.60 15.12 -39.76
CA THR A 362 22.85 16.11 -40.54
C THR A 362 21.39 15.74 -40.75
N LEU A 363 21.05 14.45 -40.64
CA LEU A 363 19.69 13.95 -40.82
C LEU A 363 18.88 14.14 -39.54
N THR A 364 17.82 14.94 -39.64
CA THR A 364 16.86 15.16 -38.55
C THR A 364 15.76 14.12 -38.61
N VAL A 365 15.69 13.23 -37.62
CA VAL A 365 14.69 12.16 -37.50
C VAL A 365 13.70 12.47 -36.40
N SER A 366 12.43 12.58 -36.78
CA SER A 366 11.30 12.77 -35.87
C SER A 366 10.54 11.47 -35.68
N VAL A 367 10.07 11.22 -34.46
CA VAL A 367 9.21 10.08 -34.13
C VAL A 367 7.95 10.60 -33.44
N VAL A 368 6.79 10.25 -33.98
CA VAL A 368 5.50 10.77 -33.56
C VAL A 368 4.49 9.64 -33.45
N ALA A 369 3.64 9.71 -32.43
CA ALA A 369 2.51 8.81 -32.26
C ALA A 369 1.19 9.57 -32.28
N THR A 370 0.13 8.91 -32.73
CA THR A 370 -1.24 9.40 -32.54
C THR A 370 -2.15 8.31 -32.01
N GLY A 371 -3.07 8.71 -31.14
CA GLY A 371 -4.02 7.83 -30.50
C GLY A 371 -5.09 8.64 -29.79
N GLU A 372 -6.32 8.13 -29.78
CA GLU A 372 -7.44 8.72 -29.04
C GLU A 372 -7.78 10.21 -29.32
N GLY A 373 -7.24 10.77 -30.41
CA GLY A 373 -7.42 12.18 -30.78
C GLY A 373 -6.29 13.11 -30.34
N ILE A 374 -5.21 12.55 -29.80
CA ILE A 374 -4.03 13.27 -29.29
C ILE A 374 -2.80 12.90 -30.13
N PHE A 375 -1.80 13.78 -30.11
CA PHE A 375 -0.50 13.59 -30.73
C PHE A 375 0.61 13.67 -29.68
N TRP A 376 1.55 12.74 -29.78
CA TRP A 376 2.75 12.70 -28.94
C TRP A 376 3.99 12.73 -29.81
N GLY A 377 4.94 13.59 -29.46
CA GLY A 377 6.30 13.53 -29.96
C GLY A 377 7.11 12.68 -29.01
N TYR A 378 7.84 11.70 -29.50
CA TYR A 378 8.69 10.89 -28.62
C TYR A 378 9.93 11.72 -28.27
N GLY A 379 10.24 11.91 -27.00
CA GLY A 379 11.37 12.73 -26.54
C GLY A 379 12.70 11.98 -26.58
N GLN A 380 13.80 12.66 -26.29
CA GLN A 380 15.15 12.07 -26.33
C GLN A 380 15.34 10.95 -25.30
N LYS A 381 14.63 10.99 -24.17
CA LYS A 381 14.62 9.91 -23.17
C LYS A 381 13.69 8.75 -23.52
N HIS A 382 12.83 8.89 -24.53
CA HIS A 382 12.01 7.79 -25.03
C HIS A 382 12.90 6.66 -25.57
N TYR A 383 12.45 5.40 -25.52
CA TYR A 383 13.23 4.24 -25.99
C TYR A 383 13.78 4.42 -27.40
N SER A 384 12.91 4.74 -28.36
CA SER A 384 13.30 5.09 -29.72
C SER A 384 14.24 6.29 -29.78
N GLY A 385 14.04 7.30 -28.92
CA GLY A 385 14.91 8.46 -28.78
C GLY A 385 16.34 8.09 -28.37
N THR A 386 16.48 7.20 -27.38
CA THR A 386 17.80 6.73 -26.91
C THR A 386 18.54 5.93 -27.99
N ILE A 387 17.84 5.14 -28.80
CA ILE A 387 18.44 4.40 -29.92
C ILE A 387 18.92 5.37 -31.01
N LEU A 388 18.08 6.35 -31.37
CA LEU A 388 18.43 7.36 -32.37
C LEU A 388 19.64 8.18 -31.91
N GLU A 389 19.68 8.56 -30.63
CA GLU A 389 20.83 9.22 -30.01
C GLU A 389 22.07 8.34 -30.01
N GLU A 390 21.94 7.04 -29.67
CA GLU A 390 23.07 6.11 -29.68
C GLU A 390 23.67 5.98 -31.09
N ILE A 391 22.84 5.99 -32.15
CA ILE A 391 23.27 6.03 -33.56
C ILE A 391 23.87 7.40 -33.95
N GLY A 392 23.50 8.47 -33.25
CA GLY A 392 23.97 9.84 -33.49
C GLY A 392 23.07 10.66 -34.42
N LEU A 393 21.83 10.19 -34.67
CA LEU A 393 20.84 10.88 -35.49
C LEU A 393 20.32 12.14 -34.80
N GLN A 394 20.20 13.24 -35.56
CA GLN A 394 19.66 14.49 -35.03
C GLN A 394 18.14 14.40 -34.88
N ARG A 395 17.56 15.28 -34.05
CA ARG A 395 16.13 15.29 -33.74
C ARG A 395 15.57 16.71 -33.80
N PRO A 396 14.26 16.89 -34.03
CA PRO A 396 13.64 18.20 -33.92
C PRO A 396 13.90 18.79 -32.54
N ARG A 397 14.12 20.11 -32.46
CA ARG A 397 14.47 20.78 -31.20
C ARG A 397 13.45 20.54 -30.08
N SER A 398 12.17 20.38 -30.43
CA SER A 398 11.08 20.07 -29.49
C SER A 398 11.16 18.67 -28.88
N GLN A 399 11.89 17.75 -29.51
CA GLN A 399 12.09 16.36 -29.07
C GLN A 399 13.45 16.14 -28.38
N MET A 400 14.24 17.20 -28.18
CA MET A 400 15.56 17.15 -27.53
C MET A 400 15.50 17.57 -26.06
N GLY A 401 16.40 17.03 -25.24
CA GLY A 401 16.52 17.34 -23.83
C GLY A 401 15.99 16.24 -22.91
N ASP A 402 15.69 16.60 -21.66
CA ASP A 402 15.27 15.63 -20.64
C ASP A 402 13.74 15.43 -20.66
N LEU A 403 13.23 14.89 -21.77
CA LEU A 403 11.81 14.58 -21.94
C LEU A 403 11.57 13.19 -22.52
N PHE A 404 10.51 12.55 -22.03
CA PHE A 404 10.06 11.25 -22.52
C PHE A 404 8.97 11.40 -23.59
N TYR A 405 7.99 12.29 -23.37
CA TYR A 405 7.01 12.70 -24.37
C TYR A 405 6.94 14.22 -24.49
N LEU A 406 6.70 14.68 -25.72
CA LEU A 406 6.11 15.98 -26.00
C LEU A 406 4.60 15.75 -26.12
N GLU A 407 3.87 16.10 -25.06
CA GLU A 407 2.43 15.85 -24.97
C GLU A 407 1.60 16.96 -25.62
N ASN A 408 0.36 16.63 -26.01
CA ASN A 408 -0.65 17.57 -26.47
C ASN A 408 -0.18 18.46 -27.64
N ILE A 409 0.50 17.86 -28.62
CA ILE A 409 0.86 18.59 -29.84
C ILE A 409 -0.43 18.88 -30.61
N SER A 410 -0.78 20.16 -30.70
CA SER A 410 -1.93 20.62 -31.46
C SER A 410 -1.62 20.69 -32.96
N GLU A 411 -2.65 20.81 -33.79
CA GLU A 411 -2.48 20.84 -35.25
C GLU A 411 -1.57 21.99 -35.71
N GLU A 412 -1.55 23.13 -35.01
CA GLU A 412 -0.68 24.27 -35.31
C GLU A 412 0.79 24.07 -34.91
N MET A 413 1.08 23.12 -34.01
CA MET A 413 2.43 22.79 -33.57
C MET A 413 3.06 21.64 -34.38
N LEU A 414 2.44 21.20 -35.48
CA LEU A 414 2.99 20.14 -36.32
C LEU A 414 4.39 20.46 -36.87
N SER A 415 4.74 21.74 -37.04
CA SER A 415 6.09 22.14 -37.44
C SER A 415 7.15 21.79 -36.41
N ASP A 416 6.79 21.70 -35.12
CA ASP A 416 7.74 21.43 -34.05
C ASP A 416 8.23 19.99 -34.08
N ILE A 417 7.44 19.08 -34.67
CA ILE A 417 7.78 17.66 -34.87
C ILE A 417 8.20 17.37 -36.32
N ASP A 418 8.44 18.38 -37.14
CA ASP A 418 8.93 18.18 -38.50
C ASP A 418 10.43 17.83 -38.51
N GLY A 419 10.84 17.06 -39.52
CA GLY A 419 12.21 16.61 -39.70
C GLY A 419 12.50 16.28 -41.17
N ASP A 420 13.72 15.82 -41.44
CA ASP A 420 14.06 15.27 -42.76
C ASP A 420 13.38 13.92 -43.00
N VAL A 421 13.18 13.15 -41.91
CA VAL A 421 12.45 11.89 -41.87
C VAL A 421 11.48 11.90 -40.70
N LEU A 422 10.26 11.43 -40.93
CA LEU A 422 9.21 11.32 -39.91
C LEU A 422 8.75 9.86 -39.80
N PHE A 423 9.06 9.21 -38.68
CA PHE A 423 8.48 7.94 -38.30
C PHE A 423 7.19 8.17 -37.53
N PHE A 424 6.12 7.52 -37.97
CA PHE A 424 4.77 7.73 -37.44
C PHE A 424 4.16 6.40 -36.98
N THR A 425 3.81 6.31 -35.69
CA THR A 425 3.19 5.12 -35.10
C THR A 425 1.75 5.41 -34.64
N LEU A 426 0.93 4.37 -34.60
CA LEU A 426 -0.49 4.44 -34.25
C LEU A 426 -0.71 3.73 -32.92
N TRP A 427 -1.44 4.37 -32.01
CA TRP A 427 -1.75 3.80 -30.69
C TRP A 427 -3.26 3.77 -30.43
N GLY A 428 -3.78 2.56 -30.21
CA GLY A 428 -5.17 2.34 -29.83
C GLY A 428 -6.19 2.43 -30.98
N ASN A 429 -7.44 2.06 -30.65
CA ASN A 429 -8.48 1.74 -31.63
C ASN A 429 -8.93 2.92 -32.52
N ARG A 430 -8.70 4.17 -32.09
CA ARG A 430 -9.09 5.38 -32.83
C ARG A 430 -7.96 5.98 -33.66
N ALA A 431 -6.72 5.50 -33.53
CA ALA A 431 -5.54 6.10 -34.14
C ALA A 431 -5.64 6.25 -35.66
N LYS A 432 -6.16 5.23 -36.35
CA LYS A 432 -6.34 5.27 -37.81
C LYS A 432 -7.26 6.41 -38.27
N THR A 433 -8.39 6.58 -37.59
CA THR A 433 -9.34 7.67 -37.89
C THR A 433 -8.70 9.04 -37.62
N THR A 434 -7.87 9.16 -36.59
CA THR A 434 -7.14 10.39 -36.27
C THR A 434 -6.11 10.71 -37.35
N LEU A 435 -5.32 9.71 -37.78
CA LEU A 435 -4.36 9.86 -38.87
C LEU A 435 -5.04 10.27 -40.19
N ASP A 436 -6.14 9.60 -40.56
CA ASP A 436 -6.88 9.91 -41.79
C ASP A 436 -7.39 11.36 -41.82
N LYS A 437 -7.78 11.90 -40.67
CA LYS A 437 -8.16 13.31 -40.54
C LYS A 437 -6.96 14.23 -40.68
N LEU A 438 -5.86 13.92 -39.99
CA LEU A 438 -4.63 14.71 -40.02
C LEU A 438 -4.08 14.84 -41.44
N GLN A 439 -4.01 13.74 -42.18
CA GLN A 439 -3.45 13.73 -43.55
C GLN A 439 -4.21 14.62 -44.53
N ARG A 440 -5.50 14.90 -44.26
CA ARG A 440 -6.34 15.80 -45.07
C ARG A 440 -6.15 17.28 -44.71
N ARG A 441 -5.43 17.60 -43.62
CA ARG A 441 -5.22 18.97 -43.19
C ARG A 441 -4.14 19.67 -44.03
N PRO A 442 -4.30 20.97 -44.34
CA PRO A 442 -3.27 21.74 -45.04
C PRO A 442 -1.93 21.78 -44.29
N LEU A 443 -1.95 21.89 -42.96
CA LEU A 443 -0.73 21.97 -42.13
C LEU A 443 0.11 20.70 -42.22
N TRP A 444 -0.52 19.52 -42.34
CA TRP A 444 0.20 18.27 -42.60
C TRP A 444 0.96 18.29 -43.93
N GLN A 445 0.34 18.83 -44.98
CA GLN A 445 0.97 18.92 -46.31
C GLN A 445 2.12 19.94 -46.37
N GLN A 446 2.26 20.79 -45.35
CA GLN A 446 3.34 21.77 -45.24
C GLN A 446 4.62 21.21 -44.62
N LEU A 447 4.57 20.03 -43.99
CA LEU A 447 5.73 19.40 -43.37
C LEU A 447 6.77 19.00 -44.42
N ASN A 448 8.05 19.28 -44.13
CA ASN A 448 9.17 18.95 -45.02
C ASN A 448 9.24 17.44 -45.26
N ALA A 449 9.06 16.62 -44.22
CA ALA A 449 9.06 15.16 -44.36
C ALA A 449 7.93 14.69 -45.31
N VAL A 450 6.76 15.31 -45.25
CA VAL A 450 5.61 14.99 -46.13
C VAL A 450 5.90 15.38 -47.57
N GLN A 451 6.40 16.61 -47.79
CA GLN A 451 6.72 17.11 -49.13
C GLN A 451 7.83 16.29 -49.81
N ARG A 452 8.79 15.78 -49.03
CA ARG A 452 9.88 14.94 -49.51
C ARG A 452 9.53 13.45 -49.61
N ASN A 453 8.29 13.08 -49.27
CA ASN A 453 7.83 11.69 -49.21
C ASN A 453 8.74 10.81 -48.32
N GLN A 454 9.11 11.35 -47.15
CA GLN A 454 9.94 10.73 -46.12
C GLN A 454 9.16 10.48 -44.83
N VAL A 455 7.87 10.15 -44.96
CA VAL A 455 7.02 9.72 -43.84
C VAL A 455 6.86 8.21 -43.87
N TYR A 456 7.24 7.56 -42.78
CA TYR A 456 7.20 6.11 -42.66
C TYR A 456 6.26 5.69 -41.53
N PHE A 457 5.22 4.94 -41.89
CA PHE A 457 4.29 4.35 -40.91
C PHE A 457 4.88 3.07 -40.36
N VAL A 458 5.09 3.04 -39.04
CA VAL A 458 5.74 1.95 -38.31
C VAL A 458 4.80 1.37 -37.25
N GLY A 459 5.14 0.19 -36.74
CA GLY A 459 4.33 -0.52 -35.76
C GLY A 459 4.39 0.05 -34.35
N GLU A 460 3.60 -0.54 -33.46
CA GLU A 460 3.54 -0.19 -32.03
C GLU A 460 4.87 -0.46 -31.31
N HIS A 461 5.75 -1.30 -31.87
CA HIS A 461 7.09 -1.59 -31.35
C HIS A 461 7.98 -0.34 -31.19
N TRP A 462 7.64 0.80 -31.81
CA TRP A 462 8.35 2.06 -31.56
C TRP A 462 8.03 2.68 -30.19
N HIS A 463 7.02 2.18 -29.50
CA HIS A 463 6.60 2.58 -28.15
C HIS A 463 7.22 1.72 -27.04
N GLU A 464 7.64 0.50 -27.36
CA GLU A 464 7.93 -0.52 -26.36
C GLU A 464 9.43 -0.55 -25.95
N PRO A 465 9.73 -0.79 -24.65
CA PRO A 465 11.11 -0.89 -24.14
C PRO A 465 11.87 -2.16 -24.52
N ASP A 466 11.19 -3.21 -24.98
CA ASP A 466 11.79 -4.55 -24.92
C ASP A 466 12.74 -4.84 -26.08
N ILE A 467 13.56 -5.88 -25.91
CA ILE A 467 14.59 -6.26 -26.87
C ILE A 467 14.05 -6.62 -28.27
N PHE A 468 12.81 -7.10 -28.39
CA PHE A 468 12.19 -7.39 -29.68
C PHE A 468 11.82 -6.09 -30.37
N ALA A 469 11.22 -5.16 -29.61
CA ALA A 469 10.90 -3.82 -30.08
C ALA A 469 12.15 -3.05 -30.54
N ILE A 470 13.24 -3.07 -29.75
CA ILE A 470 14.54 -2.49 -30.13
C ILE A 470 15.04 -3.07 -31.45
N ASN A 471 14.99 -4.40 -31.62
CA ASN A 471 15.44 -5.04 -32.86
C ASN A 471 14.57 -4.66 -34.07
N ALA A 472 13.27 -4.52 -33.88
CA ALA A 472 12.34 -4.09 -34.93
C ALA A 472 12.53 -2.62 -35.30
N ILE A 473 12.86 -1.74 -34.34
CA ILE A 473 13.26 -0.36 -34.64
C ILE A 473 14.53 -0.34 -35.50
N LEU A 474 15.54 -1.14 -35.16
CA LEU A 474 16.77 -1.24 -35.94
C LEU A 474 16.51 -1.76 -37.37
N ASP A 475 15.60 -2.74 -37.53
CA ASP A 475 15.15 -3.23 -38.84
C ASP A 475 14.50 -2.12 -39.68
N ASP A 476 13.62 -1.33 -39.07
CA ASP A 476 12.97 -0.19 -39.74
C ASP A 476 13.99 0.89 -40.14
N LEU A 477 14.93 1.23 -39.26
CA LEU A 477 15.99 2.20 -39.56
C LEU A 477 16.85 1.73 -40.72
N GLU A 478 17.24 0.46 -40.76
CA GLU A 478 17.98 -0.12 -41.89
C GLU A 478 17.16 -0.06 -43.18
N LYS A 479 15.90 -0.49 -43.12
CA LYS A 479 14.98 -0.50 -44.26
C LYS A 479 14.79 0.89 -44.86
N TYR A 480 14.52 1.89 -44.02
CA TYR A 480 14.06 3.20 -44.47
C TYR A 480 15.18 4.24 -44.61
N LEU A 481 16.29 4.13 -43.87
CA LEU A 481 17.38 5.11 -43.95
C LEU A 481 18.56 4.64 -44.83
N ILE A 482 18.73 3.32 -44.97
CA ILE A 482 19.82 2.71 -45.76
C ILE A 482 19.29 2.13 -47.07
N ASN A 483 18.35 1.18 -47.00
CA ASN A 483 17.97 0.37 -48.16
C ASN A 483 17.05 1.10 -49.16
N SER A 484 16.21 2.02 -48.69
CA SER A 484 15.40 2.91 -49.54
C SER A 484 16.27 3.75 -50.49
N GLN A 485 17.46 4.14 -50.04
CA GLN A 485 18.41 4.98 -50.79
C GLN A 485 19.18 4.18 -51.84
N LYS A 486 19.58 2.93 -51.56
CA LYS A 486 20.18 2.03 -52.58
C LYS A 486 19.26 1.89 -53.79
N ASN A 487 17.97 1.65 -53.54
CA ASN A 487 16.97 1.54 -54.60
C ASN A 487 16.71 2.86 -55.36
N GLN A 488 16.95 4.04 -54.75
CA GLN A 488 16.88 5.33 -55.44
C GLN A 488 18.14 5.63 -56.27
N CYS A 489 19.33 5.33 -55.75
CA CYS A 489 20.59 5.47 -56.49
C CYS A 489 20.64 4.53 -57.70
N ASP A 490 20.17 3.29 -57.57
CA ASP A 490 20.10 2.35 -58.70
C ASP A 490 19.12 2.81 -59.79
N ARG A 491 18.00 3.45 -59.41
CA ARG A 491 17.05 4.04 -60.38
C ARG A 491 17.60 5.27 -61.11
N ILE A 492 18.43 6.07 -60.45
CA ILE A 492 19.06 7.25 -61.07
C ILE A 492 20.24 6.82 -61.97
N SER A 493 21.05 5.84 -61.55
CA SER A 493 22.10 5.24 -62.39
C SER A 493 21.54 4.52 -63.62
N CYS A 494 20.37 3.87 -63.54
CA CYS A 494 19.70 3.32 -64.71
C CYS A 494 19.18 4.38 -65.70
N ARG A 495 18.96 5.64 -65.27
CA ARG A 495 18.50 6.72 -66.16
C ARG A 495 19.64 7.47 -66.87
N LEU A 496 20.88 7.34 -66.39
CA LEU A 496 22.05 7.98 -67.01
C LEU A 496 22.79 7.06 -68.01
N GLY A 497 22.26 5.85 -68.25
CA GLY A 497 22.78 4.88 -69.22
C GLY A 497 22.01 4.80 -70.55
N GLU A 498 20.95 5.59 -70.72
CA GLU A 498 20.18 5.70 -71.97
C GLU A 498 20.17 7.16 -72.45
N THR A 499 21.26 7.60 -73.07
CA THR A 499 21.28 8.75 -74.01
C THR A 499 22.21 8.44 -75.16
#